data_AF-I6PZJ5-F1
#
_entry.id   AF-I6PZJ5-F1
#
_cell.length_a   1.000
_cell.length_b   1.000
_cell.length_c   1.000
_cell.angle_alpha   90.00
_cell.angle_beta   90.00
_cell.angle_gamma   90.00
#
_symmetry.space_group_name_H-M   'P 1'
#
loop_
_entity.id
_entity.type
_entity.pdbx_description
1 polymer ?
#
loop_
_entity_poly.entity_id
_entity_poly.type
_entity_poly.pdbx_seq_one_letter_code
_entity_poly.pdbx_strand_id
1 'polypeptide(L)'
;NASVNSADESVKGPNLTEISKKITESNAVVLAVKEVETLLASIDELANKAIGQKIDQNNGLSVDAGHNGPLLAGAYAISALITEKLNGLTISEELKEKIEKAKKCSTGFTNKLKSGHAELGPVGGNATDENAKQAILKTHGNVTKGAKELKDLSESVEALAKAAQAMLT
;
A
#
# COMPACT_ATOMS: atom_id res chain seq x y z
N ASN A 1 -8.70 -65.78 -13.72
CA ASN A 1 -9.26 -64.48 -14.14
C ASN A 1 -10.06 -63.89 -12.99
N ALA A 2 -9.79 -62.72 -12.43
CA ALA A 2 -8.83 -61.68 -12.73
C ALA A 2 -8.38 -61.09 -11.38
N SER A 3 -7.06 -60.90 -11.19
CA SER A 3 -6.52 -60.19 -10.03
C SER A 3 -6.73 -58.70 -10.28
N VAL A 4 -7.69 -58.11 -9.58
CA VAL A 4 -7.92 -56.66 -9.60
C VAL A 4 -6.84 -56.05 -8.72
N ASN A 5 -5.74 -55.66 -9.35
CA ASN A 5 -4.69 -54.88 -8.70
C ASN A 5 -5.22 -53.44 -8.62
N SER A 6 -6.05 -53.13 -7.62
CA SER A 6 -6.36 -51.73 -7.30
C SER A 6 -5.09 -51.14 -6.71
N ALA A 7 -4.25 -50.57 -7.58
CA ALA A 7 -3.13 -49.76 -7.14
C ALA A 7 -3.69 -48.71 -6.19
N ASP A 8 -3.33 -48.85 -4.93
CA ASP A 8 -3.68 -47.97 -3.83
C ASP A 8 -3.28 -46.54 -4.21
N GLU A 9 -4.27 -45.68 -4.49
CA GLU A 9 -4.04 -44.27 -4.86
C GLU A 9 -3.26 -43.50 -3.78
N SER A 10 -3.17 -44.08 -2.56
CA SER A 10 -2.35 -43.62 -1.43
C SER A 10 -0.84 -43.57 -1.70
N VAL A 11 -0.32 -44.21 -2.76
CA VAL A 11 1.13 -44.31 -3.06
C VAL A 11 1.63 -43.24 -4.04
N LYS A 12 0.75 -42.37 -4.59
CA LYS A 12 1.21 -41.24 -5.42
C LYS A 12 1.89 -40.20 -4.53
N GLY A 13 3.22 -40.11 -4.62
CA GLY A 13 4.00 -39.03 -4.03
C GLY A 13 3.51 -37.64 -4.47
N PRO A 14 4.07 -36.56 -3.89
CA PRO A 14 3.59 -35.19 -4.11
C PRO A 14 3.50 -34.84 -5.60
N ASN A 15 2.38 -34.24 -6.02
CA ASN A 15 2.20 -33.78 -7.41
C ASN A 15 3.05 -32.52 -7.66
N LEU A 16 4.27 -32.71 -8.15
CA LEU A 16 5.24 -31.63 -8.38
C LEU A 16 4.74 -30.57 -9.37
N THR A 17 3.92 -30.95 -10.36
CA THR A 17 3.34 -30.00 -11.33
C THR A 17 2.35 -29.06 -10.65
N GLU A 18 1.47 -29.59 -9.80
CA GLU A 18 0.53 -28.77 -9.03
C GLU A 18 1.24 -27.87 -8.02
N ILE A 19 2.26 -28.39 -7.33
CA ILE A 19 3.08 -27.62 -6.37
C ILE A 19 3.80 -26.47 -7.08
N SER A 20 4.44 -26.73 -8.23
CA SER A 20 5.15 -25.70 -9.00
C SER A 20 4.22 -24.58 -9.46
N LYS A 21 3.00 -24.94 -9.88
CA LYS A 21 1.97 -23.97 -10.26
C LYS A 21 1.57 -23.10 -9.06
N LYS A 22 1.27 -23.71 -7.90
CA LYS A 22 0.91 -22.98 -6.67
C LYS A 22 2.01 -22.01 -6.23
N ILE A 23 3.27 -22.44 -6.26
CA ILE A 23 4.41 -21.57 -5.92
C ILE A 23 4.47 -20.36 -6.85
N THR A 24 4.26 -20.56 -8.15
CA THR A 24 4.28 -19.47 -9.15
C THR A 24 3.17 -18.46 -8.89
N GLU A 25 1.95 -18.92 -8.61
CA GLU A 25 0.79 -18.08 -8.32
C GLU A 25 0.97 -17.31 -6.99
N SER A 26 1.41 -17.98 -5.92
CA SER A 26 1.69 -17.32 -4.63
C SER A 26 2.80 -16.28 -4.75
N ASN A 27 3.88 -16.58 -5.49
CA ASN A 27 4.98 -15.63 -5.74
C ASN A 27 4.49 -14.36 -6.44
N ALA A 28 3.61 -14.48 -7.44
CA ALA A 28 3.07 -13.33 -8.16
C ALA A 28 2.29 -12.39 -7.22
N VAL A 29 1.51 -12.95 -6.29
CA VAL A 29 0.77 -12.17 -5.29
C VAL A 29 1.73 -11.46 -4.33
N VAL A 30 2.76 -12.16 -3.83
CA VAL A 30 3.77 -11.56 -2.93
C VAL A 30 4.47 -10.37 -3.59
N LEU A 31 4.87 -10.50 -4.86
CA LEU A 31 5.51 -9.41 -5.60
C LEU A 31 4.58 -8.20 -5.78
N ALA A 32 3.31 -8.44 -6.12
CA ALA A 32 2.33 -7.37 -6.30
C ALA A 32 2.03 -6.63 -4.98
N VAL A 33 1.92 -7.36 -3.86
CA VAL A 33 1.76 -6.73 -2.53
C VAL A 33 3.02 -5.94 -2.15
N LYS A 34 4.21 -6.43 -2.50
CA LYS A 34 5.46 -5.73 -2.23
C LYS A 34 5.58 -4.40 -2.96
N GLU A 35 5.07 -4.32 -4.19
CA GLU A 35 4.96 -3.06 -4.93
C GLU A 35 4.12 -2.03 -4.15
N VAL A 36 2.97 -2.46 -3.61
CA VAL A 36 2.09 -1.59 -2.80
C VAL A 36 2.77 -1.12 -1.51
N GLU A 37 3.49 -2.00 -0.79
CA GLU A 37 4.29 -1.61 0.38
C GLU A 37 5.33 -0.54 0.03
N THR A 38 5.98 -0.67 -1.13
CA THR A 38 7.00 0.27 -1.59
C THR A 38 6.41 1.63 -1.93
N LEU A 39 5.23 1.66 -2.55
CA LEU A 39 4.49 2.90 -2.80
C LEU A 39 4.10 3.59 -1.49
N LEU A 40 3.65 2.84 -0.47
CA LEU A 40 3.39 3.40 0.87
C LEU A 40 4.64 3.98 1.51
N ALA A 41 5.77 3.27 1.42
CA ALA A 41 7.06 3.75 1.91
C ALA A 41 7.48 5.05 1.20
N SER A 42 7.16 5.21 -0.08
CA SER A 42 7.43 6.46 -0.79
C SER A 42 6.64 7.64 -0.22
N ILE A 43 5.38 7.45 0.20
CA ILE A 43 4.60 8.49 0.89
C ILE A 43 5.22 8.81 2.26
N ASP A 44 5.68 7.79 2.99
CA ASP A 44 6.38 8.00 4.26
C ASP A 44 7.66 8.82 4.07
N GLU A 45 8.43 8.58 3.00
CA GLU A 45 9.63 9.37 2.69
C GLU A 45 9.28 10.83 2.37
N LEU A 46 8.22 11.06 1.58
CA LEU A 46 7.70 12.41 1.32
C LEU A 46 7.30 13.12 2.62
N ALA A 47 6.58 12.43 3.51
CA ALA A 47 6.12 13.00 4.77
C ALA A 47 7.27 13.31 5.73
N ASN A 48 8.25 12.41 5.84
CA ASN A 48 9.35 12.52 6.80
C ASN A 48 10.46 13.49 6.33
N LYS A 49 10.62 13.67 5.02
CA LYS A 49 11.74 14.43 4.46
C LYS A 49 11.36 15.71 3.74
N ALA A 50 10.21 15.77 3.07
CA ALA A 50 9.95 16.83 2.09
C ALA A 50 8.94 17.89 2.58
N ILE A 51 8.20 17.64 3.67
CA ILE A 51 7.28 18.65 4.22
C ILE A 51 8.05 19.89 4.68
N GLY A 52 7.62 21.05 4.18
CA GLY A 52 8.21 22.35 4.49
C GLY A 52 9.66 22.46 4.01
N GLN A 53 10.04 21.72 2.96
CA GLN A 53 11.39 21.75 2.41
C GLN A 53 11.40 22.20 0.94
N LYS A 54 12.52 22.79 0.56
CA LYS A 54 12.95 22.98 -0.83
C LYS A 54 14.32 22.35 -1.05
N ILE A 55 14.68 22.13 -2.31
CA ILE A 55 16.05 21.78 -2.68
C ILE A 55 16.96 22.98 -2.44
N ASP A 56 18.09 22.71 -1.80
CA ASP A 56 19.13 23.71 -1.52
C ASP A 56 20.49 23.24 -2.05
N GLN A 57 21.25 24.18 -2.59
CA GLN A 57 22.54 23.91 -3.21
C GLN A 57 23.60 23.37 -2.23
N ASN A 58 23.48 23.71 -0.94
CA ASN A 58 24.50 23.40 0.06
C ASN A 58 24.10 22.23 0.97
N ASN A 59 22.81 22.10 1.27
CA ASN A 59 22.31 21.17 2.29
C ASN A 59 21.46 20.04 1.71
N GLY A 60 21.25 20.01 0.39
CA GLY A 60 20.32 19.10 -0.29
C GLY A 60 18.87 19.52 -0.07
N LEU A 61 18.41 19.56 1.18
CA LEU A 61 17.11 20.11 1.59
C LEU A 61 17.28 21.26 2.59
N SER A 62 16.44 22.28 2.48
CA SER A 62 16.35 23.39 3.44
C SER A 62 14.91 23.84 3.64
N VAL A 63 14.65 24.58 4.72
CA VAL A 63 13.29 25.02 5.08
C VAL A 63 12.68 25.92 4.01
N ASP A 64 11.45 25.56 3.63
CA ASP A 64 10.51 26.34 2.81
C ASP A 64 9.09 26.08 3.32
N ALA A 65 8.79 26.64 4.49
CA ALA A 65 7.58 26.34 5.22
C ALA A 65 6.32 26.82 4.47
N GLY A 66 5.29 25.99 4.48
CA GLY A 66 3.95 26.36 4.02
C GLY A 66 3.67 26.24 2.53
N HIS A 67 4.56 25.63 1.74
CA HIS A 67 4.41 25.45 0.29
C HIS A 67 4.19 23.98 -0.12
N ASN A 68 3.40 23.22 0.64
CA ASN A 68 3.29 21.76 0.48
C ASN A 68 2.24 21.30 -0.55
N GLY A 69 1.53 22.19 -1.23
CA GLY A 69 0.44 21.83 -2.14
C GLY A 69 0.86 20.85 -3.24
N PRO A 70 1.93 21.13 -4.01
CA PRO A 70 2.42 20.20 -5.03
C PRO A 70 2.91 18.86 -4.44
N LEU A 71 3.55 18.87 -3.27
CA LEU A 71 3.96 17.65 -2.55
C LEU A 71 2.75 16.76 -2.23
N LEU A 72 1.68 17.37 -1.70
CA LEU A 72 0.44 16.66 -1.36
C LEU A 72 -0.30 16.16 -2.59
N ALA A 73 -0.26 16.89 -3.71
CA ALA A 73 -0.77 16.40 -4.98
C ALA A 73 -0.01 15.15 -5.47
N GLY A 74 1.31 15.11 -5.29
CA GLY A 74 2.12 13.93 -5.53
C GLY A 74 1.75 12.74 -4.64
N ALA A 75 1.58 12.97 -3.34
CA ALA A 75 1.12 11.94 -2.40
C ALA A 75 -0.28 11.40 -2.76
N TYR A 76 -1.20 12.28 -3.20
CA TYR A 76 -2.50 11.89 -3.72
C TYR A 76 -2.42 11.03 -4.99
N ALA A 77 -1.52 11.37 -5.93
CA ALA A 77 -1.31 10.57 -7.13
C ALA A 77 -0.81 9.16 -6.78
N ILE A 78 0.12 9.04 -5.83
CA ILE A 78 0.60 7.75 -5.33
C ILE A 78 -0.53 7.00 -4.61
N SER A 79 -1.38 7.67 -3.84
CA SER A 79 -2.51 7.02 -3.16
C SER A 79 -3.53 6.45 -4.15
N ALA A 80 -3.80 7.16 -5.24
CA ALA A 80 -4.65 6.67 -6.32
C ALA A 80 -4.03 5.44 -7.03
N LEU A 81 -2.71 5.48 -7.29
CA LEU A 81 -1.99 4.33 -7.85
C LEU A 81 -2.02 3.11 -6.92
N ILE A 82 -1.87 3.31 -5.61
CA ILE A 82 -2.03 2.22 -4.62
C ILE A 82 -3.43 1.59 -4.73
N THR A 83 -4.48 2.41 -4.83
CA THR A 83 -5.85 1.90 -5.01
C THR A 83 -5.99 1.10 -6.31
N GLU A 84 -5.42 1.58 -7.42
CA GLU A 84 -5.40 0.86 -8.69
C GLU A 84 -4.71 -0.51 -8.56
N LYS A 85 -3.52 -0.55 -7.95
CA LYS A 85 -2.74 -1.78 -7.75
C LYS A 85 -3.48 -2.79 -6.88
N LEU A 86 -4.09 -2.33 -5.78
CA LEU A 86 -4.91 -3.19 -4.91
C LEU A 86 -6.16 -3.72 -5.64
N ASN A 87 -6.76 -2.93 -6.52
CA ASN A 87 -7.88 -3.37 -7.36
C ASN A 87 -7.47 -4.42 -8.41
N GLY A 88 -6.22 -4.37 -8.88
CA GLY A 88 -5.63 -5.33 -9.81
C GLY A 88 -5.18 -6.66 -9.18
N LEU A 89 -5.18 -6.79 -7.84
CA LEU A 89 -4.76 -8.03 -7.19
C LEU A 89 -5.75 -9.18 -7.46
N THR A 90 -5.21 -10.33 -7.85
CA THR A 90 -5.97 -11.57 -7.94
C THR A 90 -6.50 -11.97 -6.56
N ILE A 91 -7.80 -12.20 -6.46
CA ILE A 91 -8.45 -12.60 -5.22
C ILE A 91 -8.38 -14.12 -5.12
N SER A 92 -7.54 -14.63 -4.20
CA SER A 92 -7.70 -15.99 -3.67
C SER A 92 -8.69 -15.94 -2.50
N GLU A 93 -9.42 -17.03 -2.25
CA GLU A 93 -10.35 -17.09 -1.10
C GLU A 93 -9.62 -16.88 0.23
N GLU A 94 -8.37 -17.32 0.34
CA GLU A 94 -7.54 -17.18 1.55
C GLU A 94 -7.14 -15.72 1.85
N LEU A 95 -6.99 -14.87 0.83
CA LEU A 95 -6.56 -13.46 0.98
C LEU A 95 -7.68 -12.45 0.81
N LYS A 96 -8.86 -12.88 0.35
CA LYS A 96 -10.00 -12.03 -0.01
C LYS A 96 -10.32 -10.97 1.02
N GLU A 97 -10.47 -11.35 2.28
CA GLU A 97 -10.79 -10.42 3.37
C GLU A 97 -9.73 -9.32 3.53
N LYS A 98 -8.44 -9.70 3.46
CA LYS A 98 -7.32 -8.77 3.63
C LYS A 98 -7.18 -7.83 2.42
N ILE A 99 -7.36 -8.36 1.22
CA ILE A 99 -7.38 -7.57 -0.02
C ILE A 99 -8.51 -6.53 0.04
N GLU A 100 -9.74 -6.95 0.39
CA GLU A 100 -10.88 -6.04 0.47
C GLU A 100 -10.71 -4.98 1.57
N LYS A 101 -10.13 -5.35 2.72
CA LYS A 101 -9.77 -4.39 3.76
C LYS A 101 -8.77 -3.35 3.25
N ALA A 102 -7.69 -3.79 2.58
CA ALA A 102 -6.68 -2.89 2.02
C ALA A 102 -7.28 -1.95 0.95
N LYS A 103 -8.12 -2.47 0.05
CA LYS A 103 -8.85 -1.66 -0.94
C LYS A 103 -9.71 -0.59 -0.28
N LYS A 104 -10.50 -0.98 0.74
CA LYS A 104 -11.34 -0.05 1.49
C LYS A 104 -10.52 1.04 2.17
N CYS A 105 -9.43 0.68 2.84
CA CYS A 105 -8.53 1.64 3.47
C CYS A 105 -7.89 2.58 2.43
N SER A 106 -7.46 2.08 1.27
CA SER A 106 -6.85 2.90 0.22
C SER A 106 -7.83 3.91 -0.36
N THR A 107 -9.07 3.49 -0.59
CA THR A 107 -10.16 4.35 -1.04
C THR A 107 -10.50 5.39 0.03
N GLY A 108 -10.51 4.99 1.30
CA GLY A 108 -10.71 5.87 2.44
C GLY A 108 -9.67 6.98 2.50
N PHE A 109 -8.39 6.63 2.42
CA PHE A 109 -7.27 7.59 2.41
C PHE A 109 -7.36 8.55 1.22
N THR A 110 -7.46 8.02 -0.01
CA THR A 110 -7.57 8.85 -1.22
C THR A 110 -8.78 9.79 -1.16
N ASN A 111 -9.94 9.32 -0.66
CA ASN A 111 -11.12 10.17 -0.50
C ASN A 111 -10.95 11.23 0.59
N LYS A 112 -10.23 10.93 1.67
CA LYS A 112 -9.96 11.88 2.74
C LYS A 112 -9.08 13.03 2.27
N LEU A 113 -8.04 12.75 1.49
CA LEU A 113 -7.22 13.78 0.86
C LEU A 113 -8.05 14.64 -0.11
N LYS A 114 -8.87 13.99 -0.94
CA LYS A 114 -9.75 14.67 -1.91
C LYS A 114 -10.78 15.57 -1.23
N SER A 115 -11.40 15.14 -0.13
CA SER A 115 -12.37 15.98 0.60
C SER A 115 -11.69 17.11 1.38
N GLY A 116 -10.43 16.95 1.76
CA GLY A 116 -9.58 17.99 2.35
C GLY A 116 -9.02 19.01 1.36
N HIS A 117 -9.42 19.00 0.08
CA HIS A 117 -8.78 19.80 -0.98
C HIS A 117 -8.65 21.29 -0.67
N ALA A 118 -9.60 21.89 0.07
CA ALA A 118 -9.55 23.31 0.42
C ALA A 118 -8.30 23.67 1.25
N GLU A 119 -7.82 22.75 2.08
CA GLU A 119 -6.68 22.95 2.98
C GLU A 119 -5.41 22.25 2.50
N LEU A 120 -5.55 21.18 1.71
CA LEU A 120 -4.46 20.35 1.20
C LEU A 120 -4.01 20.73 -0.22
N GLY A 121 -4.89 21.36 -0.99
CA GLY A 121 -4.60 21.91 -2.32
C GLY A 121 -5.15 23.33 -2.48
N PRO A 122 -4.81 24.27 -1.57
CA PRO A 122 -5.26 25.65 -1.69
C PRO A 122 -4.68 26.29 -2.96
N VAL A 123 -5.38 27.31 -3.46
CA VAL A 123 -4.90 28.13 -4.59
C VAL A 123 -3.50 28.66 -4.27
N GLY A 124 -2.59 28.58 -5.24
CA GLY A 124 -1.19 28.97 -5.08
C GLY A 124 -0.29 27.92 -4.44
N GLY A 125 -0.83 26.78 -3.98
CA GLY A 125 -0.03 25.67 -3.44
C GLY A 125 0.44 25.84 -2.00
N ASN A 126 -0.11 26.83 -1.28
CA ASN A 126 0.33 27.23 0.06
C ASN A 126 -0.26 26.36 1.19
N ALA A 127 -0.24 25.03 1.05
CA ALA A 127 -0.66 24.13 2.11
C ALA A 127 0.36 24.16 3.27
N THR A 128 -0.12 24.44 4.49
CA THR A 128 0.75 24.57 5.67
C THR A 128 1.43 23.24 6.01
N ASP A 129 2.60 23.31 6.66
CA ASP A 129 3.31 22.12 7.13
C ASP A 129 2.46 21.30 8.08
N GLU A 130 1.68 21.98 8.93
CA GLU A 130 0.76 21.34 9.87
C GLU A 130 -0.35 20.58 9.14
N ASN A 131 -0.97 21.18 8.12
CA ASN A 131 -1.98 20.50 7.31
C ASN A 131 -1.38 19.31 6.55
N ALA A 132 -0.16 19.45 6.02
CA ALA A 132 0.55 18.36 5.34
C ALA A 132 0.85 17.21 6.30
N LYS A 133 1.33 17.50 7.52
CA LYS A 133 1.56 16.48 8.56
C LYS A 133 0.28 15.75 8.94
N GLN A 134 -0.83 16.47 9.16
CA GLN A 134 -2.13 15.87 9.44
C GLN A 134 -2.67 14.98 8.31
N ALA A 135 -2.16 15.15 7.08
CA ALA A 135 -2.57 14.40 5.90
C ALA A 135 -1.71 13.17 5.63
N ILE A 136 -0.38 13.27 5.74
CA ILE A 136 0.53 12.19 5.29
C ILE A 136 1.58 11.75 6.32
N LEU A 137 1.70 12.38 7.48
CA LEU A 137 2.63 11.94 8.54
C LEU A 137 1.90 11.07 9.56
N LYS A 138 2.00 9.74 9.42
CA LYS A 138 1.31 8.74 10.28
C LYS A 138 1.57 8.90 11.79
N THR A 139 2.69 9.48 12.16
CA THR A 139 3.13 9.69 13.56
C THR A 139 2.72 11.04 14.13
N HIS A 140 2.07 11.90 13.34
CA HIS A 140 1.66 13.22 13.80
C HIS A 140 0.58 13.13 14.90
N GLY A 141 0.61 14.05 15.86
CA GLY A 141 -0.32 14.03 16.99
C GLY A 141 -1.77 14.38 16.59
N ASN A 142 -1.95 15.14 15.50
CA ASN A 142 -3.23 15.41 14.90
C ASN A 142 -3.31 14.69 13.55
N VAL A 143 -4.35 13.90 13.31
CA VAL A 143 -4.46 13.02 12.14
C VAL A 143 -5.77 13.21 11.37
N THR A 144 -6.38 14.39 11.49
CA THR A 144 -7.74 14.65 11.02
C THR A 144 -7.89 14.83 9.50
N LYS A 145 -6.79 14.88 8.74
CA LYS A 145 -6.78 15.19 7.30
C LYS A 145 -6.29 14.05 6.39
N GLY A 146 -6.00 12.87 6.93
CA GLY A 146 -5.57 11.71 6.12
C GLY A 146 -4.56 10.81 6.81
N ALA A 147 -3.77 11.34 7.76
CA ALA A 147 -2.70 10.56 8.38
C ALA A 147 -3.24 9.34 9.15
N LYS A 148 -4.47 9.42 9.65
CA LYS A 148 -5.16 8.28 10.27
C LYS A 148 -5.47 7.22 9.22
N GLU A 149 -6.11 7.60 8.12
CA GLU A 149 -6.48 6.69 7.05
C GLU A 149 -5.24 6.08 6.37
N LEU A 150 -4.15 6.85 6.25
CA LEU A 150 -2.86 6.34 5.77
C LEU A 150 -2.26 5.30 6.72
N LYS A 151 -2.37 5.51 8.04
CA LYS A 151 -1.95 4.52 9.04
C LYS A 151 -2.78 3.25 8.95
N ASP A 152 -4.11 3.38 8.88
CA ASP A 152 -5.03 2.23 8.74
C ASP A 152 -4.72 1.45 7.44
N LEU A 153 -4.41 2.15 6.34
CA LEU A 153 -3.96 1.55 5.08
C LEU A 153 -2.64 0.81 5.25
N SER A 154 -1.64 1.44 5.86
CA SER A 154 -0.33 0.84 6.12
C SER A 154 -0.44 -0.48 6.89
N GLU A 155 -1.25 -0.49 7.97
CA GLU A 155 -1.48 -1.68 8.79
C GLU A 155 -2.25 -2.78 8.01
N SER A 156 -3.22 -2.39 7.17
CA SER A 156 -3.96 -3.34 6.35
C SER A 156 -3.09 -4.02 5.28
N VAL A 157 -2.17 -3.27 4.67
CA VAL A 157 -1.23 -3.79 3.67
C VAL A 157 -0.17 -4.66 4.34
N GLU A 158 0.33 -4.29 5.53
CA GLU A 158 1.25 -5.15 6.29
C GLU A 158 0.61 -6.51 6.64
N ALA A 159 -0.65 -6.51 7.06
CA ALA A 159 -1.39 -7.75 7.32
C ALA A 159 -1.58 -8.60 6.05
N LEU A 160 -1.85 -7.95 4.91
CA LEU A 160 -1.94 -8.62 3.61
C LEU A 160 -0.59 -9.22 3.20
N ALA A 161 0.51 -8.48 3.35
CA ALA A 161 1.86 -8.94 3.03
C ALA A 161 2.26 -10.17 3.85
N LYS A 162 2.00 -10.15 5.16
CA LYS A 162 2.24 -11.31 6.04
C LYS A 162 1.46 -12.55 5.59
N ALA A 163 0.20 -12.38 5.19
CA ALA A 163 -0.62 -13.49 4.73
C ALA A 163 -0.18 -14.02 3.37
N ALA A 164 0.15 -13.14 2.42
CA ALA A 164 0.69 -13.52 1.13
C ALA A 164 2.02 -14.29 1.28
N GLN A 165 2.90 -13.84 2.18
CA GLN A 165 4.15 -14.53 2.48
C GLN A 165 3.91 -15.91 3.10
N ALA A 166 2.92 -16.05 3.99
CA ALA A 166 2.56 -17.33 4.59
C ALA A 166 2.00 -18.34 3.58
N MET A 167 1.33 -17.90 2.51
CA MET A 167 0.87 -18.78 1.42
C MET A 167 2.01 -19.30 0.54
N LEU A 168 3.18 -18.67 0.60
CA LEU A 168 4.34 -19.03 -0.19
C LEU A 168 5.29 -19.99 0.55
N THR A 169 5.38 -19.86 1.88
CA THR A 169 6.26 -20.64 2.77
C THR A 169 5.66 -21.97 3.19
#